data_AF-A0A7S1QWR5-F1
#
_entry.id   AF-A0A7S1QWR5-F1
#
_cell.length_a   1.000
_cell.length_b   1.000
_cell.length_c   1.000
_cell.angle_alpha   90.00
_cell.angle_beta   90.00
_cell.angle_gamma   90.00
#
_symmetry.space_group_name_H-M   'P 1'
#
loop_
_entity.id
_entity.type
_entity.pdbx_description
1 polymer ?
#
loop_
_entity_poly.entity_id
_entity_poly.type
_entity_poly.pdbx_seq_one_letter_code
_entity_poly.pdbx_strand_id
1 'polypeptide(L)'
;KDPGSDEDRWFGMPDLSKYGPRVKRALKSFPCYSGDMPPDPEEAEELWSDQDLHNFFFSSGFIRPKKKNLKPKITKAMVDAHYKNLGLKSGEKLAAVRSKYRELALRYHPDKNKDSRDATERMQGITEAYKVICTHLESAEAKVA
;
A
#
# COMPACT_ATOMS: atom_id res chain seq x y z
N LYS A 1 52.25 0.01 30.21
CA LYS A 1 51.50 -1.15 29.65
C LYS A 1 50.07 -0.72 29.77
N ASP A 2 49.61 -0.03 28.73
CA ASP A 2 48.33 0.66 28.71
C ASP A 2 47.61 0.14 27.48
N PRO A 3 46.63 -0.76 27.62
CA PRO A 3 45.82 -1.21 26.51
C PRO A 3 44.59 -0.29 26.44
N GLY A 4 44.71 0.78 25.67
CA GLY A 4 43.64 1.76 25.53
C GLY A 4 43.89 2.69 24.35
N SER A 5 43.97 2.14 23.15
CA SER A 5 44.00 2.94 21.92
C SER A 5 42.89 2.48 21.00
N ASP A 6 41.85 3.29 21.07
CA ASP A 6 40.61 3.36 20.33
C ASP A 6 40.91 3.81 18.89
N GLU A 7 41.51 2.96 18.05
CA GLU A 7 41.95 3.37 16.69
C GLU A 7 41.73 2.32 15.60
N ASP A 8 40.60 1.62 15.60
CA ASP A 8 40.13 0.85 14.43
C ASP A 8 38.74 1.31 13.97
N ARG A 9 38.53 2.64 13.99
CA ARG A 9 37.37 3.26 13.32
C ARG A 9 37.71 3.47 11.85
N TRP A 10 37.81 2.37 11.12
CA TRP A 10 37.99 2.36 9.67
C TRP A 10 36.83 3.14 9.01
N PHE A 11 37.17 4.19 8.26
CA PHE A 11 36.22 5.05 7.56
C PHE A 11 35.19 4.24 6.75
N GLY A 12 33.90 4.50 7.01
CA GLY A 12 32.84 4.29 6.02
C GLY A 12 32.21 2.90 5.92
N MET A 13 32.51 1.95 6.82
CA MET A 13 31.72 0.71 6.85
C MET A 13 30.30 1.01 7.37
N PRO A 14 29.24 0.72 6.59
CA PRO A 14 27.89 0.93 7.08
C PRO A 14 27.62 0.03 8.28
N ASP A 15 26.93 0.58 9.29
CA ASP A 15 26.56 -0.18 10.47
C ASP A 15 25.54 -1.28 10.10
N LEU A 16 26.06 -2.48 9.81
CA LEU A 16 25.27 -3.63 9.44
C LEU A 16 24.42 -4.16 10.60
N SER A 17 24.64 -3.74 11.85
CA SER A 17 23.79 -4.16 12.97
C SER A 17 22.35 -3.66 12.83
N LYS A 18 22.17 -2.51 12.16
CA LYS A 18 20.87 -1.87 11.93
C LYS A 18 19.99 -2.56 10.89
N TYR A 19 20.57 -3.40 10.03
CA TYR A 19 19.88 -3.99 8.90
C TYR A 19 19.52 -5.47 9.15
N GLY A 20 18.35 -5.87 8.66
CA GLY A 20 17.86 -7.24 8.77
C GLY A 20 18.58 -8.26 7.87
N PRO A 21 18.22 -9.55 7.99
CA PRO A 21 18.86 -10.62 7.24
C PRO A 21 18.68 -10.51 5.72
N ARG A 22 17.57 -9.93 5.22
CA ARG A 22 17.34 -9.81 3.77
C ARG A 22 18.29 -8.78 3.16
N VAL A 23 18.42 -7.61 3.78
CA VAL A 23 19.36 -6.56 3.33
C VAL A 23 20.80 -7.09 3.35
N LYS A 24 21.20 -7.77 4.44
CA LYS A 24 22.52 -8.40 4.57
C LYS A 24 22.77 -9.45 3.50
N ARG A 25 21.77 -10.27 3.17
CA ARG A 25 21.87 -11.28 2.10
C ARG A 25 22.06 -10.63 0.74
N ALA A 26 21.33 -9.56 0.44
CA ALA A 26 21.48 -8.83 -0.80
C ALA A 26 22.87 -8.19 -0.93
N LEU A 27 23.40 -7.60 0.16
CA LEU A 27 24.73 -6.99 0.18
C LEU A 27 25.86 -8.01 -0.07
N LYS A 28 25.71 -9.27 0.37
CA LYS A 28 26.70 -10.34 0.09
C LYS A 28 26.90 -10.61 -1.40
N SER A 29 25.92 -10.30 -2.25
CA SER A 29 26.06 -10.41 -3.70
C SER A 29 26.96 -9.33 -4.31
N PHE A 30 27.34 -8.31 -3.52
CA PHE A 30 28.17 -7.17 -3.94
C PHE A 30 29.42 -7.05 -3.04
N PRO A 31 30.44 -7.90 -3.25
CA PRO A 31 31.61 -8.03 -2.35
C PRO A 31 32.48 -6.77 -2.19
N CYS A 32 32.28 -5.74 -3.01
CA CYS A 32 32.97 -4.44 -2.91
C CYS A 32 31.99 -3.26 -3.02
N TYR A 33 30.77 -3.41 -2.48
CA TYR A 33 29.78 -2.35 -2.52
C TYR A 33 30.25 -1.11 -1.74
N SER A 34 30.36 0.02 -2.44
CA SER A 34 30.72 1.33 -1.87
C SER A 34 29.65 2.40 -2.10
N GLY A 35 28.45 1.99 -2.49
CA GLY A 35 27.32 2.91 -2.69
C GLY A 35 26.54 3.21 -1.41
N ASP A 36 25.41 3.89 -1.55
CA ASP A 36 24.54 4.22 -0.42
C ASP A 36 23.88 2.98 0.19
N MET A 37 23.67 2.98 1.50
CA MET A 37 22.79 2.01 2.15
C MET A 37 21.32 2.48 2.09
N PRO A 38 20.35 1.55 2.21
CA PRO A 38 18.95 1.95 2.35
C PRO A 38 18.78 2.91 3.54
N PRO A 39 18.13 4.08 3.37
CA PRO A 39 18.07 5.11 4.42
C PRO A 39 17.27 4.65 5.65
N ASP A 40 16.27 3.80 5.42
CA ASP A 40 15.32 3.29 6.41
C ASP A 40 15.47 1.76 6.50
N PRO A 41 16.17 1.22 7.52
CA PRO A 41 16.47 -0.20 7.62
C PRO A 41 15.24 -1.10 7.75
N GLU A 42 14.22 -0.63 8.48
CA GLU A 42 12.95 -1.33 8.67
C GLU A 42 12.15 -1.36 7.36
N GLU A 43 12.04 -0.23 6.67
CA GLU A 43 11.35 -0.16 5.36
C GLU A 43 12.04 -1.07 4.33
N ALA A 44 13.38 -1.11 4.31
CA ALA A 44 14.14 -1.96 3.40
C ALA A 44 13.98 -3.46 3.70
N GLU A 45 13.82 -3.85 4.97
CA GLU A 45 13.62 -5.25 5.36
C GLU A 45 12.17 -5.71 5.17
N GLU A 46 11.19 -4.84 5.39
CA GLU A 46 9.78 -5.21 5.37
C GLU A 46 9.09 -4.96 4.02
N LEU A 47 9.35 -3.81 3.40
CA LEU A 47 8.57 -3.33 2.26
C LEU A 47 9.27 -3.57 0.91
N TRP A 48 10.59 -3.58 0.88
CA TRP A 48 11.34 -3.76 -0.36
C TRP A 48 11.36 -5.25 -0.73
N SER A 49 11.16 -5.57 -2.01
CA SER A 49 11.34 -6.94 -2.49
C SER A 49 12.83 -7.28 -2.61
N ASP A 50 13.16 -8.57 -2.69
CA ASP A 50 14.55 -9.00 -2.90
C ASP A 50 15.13 -8.44 -4.22
N GLN A 51 14.29 -8.26 -5.24
CA GLN A 51 14.65 -7.59 -6.50
C GLN A 51 14.87 -6.09 -6.32
N ASP A 52 14.05 -5.43 -5.48
CA ASP A 52 14.20 -4.00 -5.20
C ASP A 52 15.52 -3.73 -4.46
N LEU A 53 15.87 -4.58 -3.48
CA LEU A 53 17.16 -4.55 -2.79
C LEU A 53 18.30 -4.77 -3.76
N HIS A 54 18.19 -5.77 -4.65
CA HIS A 54 19.20 -6.03 -5.68
C HIS A 54 19.38 -4.83 -6.61
N ASN A 55 18.30 -4.22 -7.11
CA ASN A 55 18.35 -3.06 -8.00
C ASN A 55 18.96 -1.83 -7.30
N PHE A 56 18.63 -1.62 -6.03
CA PHE A 56 19.19 -0.56 -5.22
C PHE A 56 20.72 -0.71 -5.07
N PHE A 57 21.19 -1.89 -4.66
CA PHE A 57 22.63 -2.16 -4.53
C PHE A 57 23.34 -2.21 -5.89
N PHE A 58 22.71 -2.71 -6.95
CA PHE A 58 23.29 -2.72 -8.30
C PHE A 58 23.48 -1.29 -8.87
N SER A 59 22.59 -0.37 -8.53
CA SER A 59 22.65 1.03 -8.95
C SER A 59 23.35 1.96 -7.96
N SER A 60 24.08 1.41 -6.99
CA SER A 60 24.76 2.19 -5.95
C SER A 60 23.86 3.17 -5.19
N GLY A 61 22.57 2.83 -5.05
CA GLY A 61 21.58 3.63 -4.32
C GLY A 61 20.80 4.66 -5.13
N PHE A 62 21.06 4.76 -6.45
CA PHE A 62 20.34 5.69 -7.33
C PHE A 62 18.91 5.23 -7.63
N ILE A 63 18.67 3.91 -7.71
CA ILE A 63 17.34 3.34 -7.95
C ILE A 63 16.73 2.92 -6.63
N ARG A 64 15.91 3.80 -6.05
CA ARG A 64 15.10 3.50 -4.88
C ARG A 64 13.75 2.93 -5.31
N PRO A 65 13.29 1.81 -4.71
CA PRO A 65 11.96 1.31 -4.99
C PRO A 65 10.92 2.35 -4.58
N LYS A 66 9.96 2.57 -5.48
CA LYS A 66 8.82 3.43 -5.17
C LYS A 66 8.00 2.74 -4.08
N LYS A 67 7.58 3.49 -3.06
CA LYS A 67 6.62 3.02 -2.05
C LYS A 67 5.41 2.42 -2.78
N LYS A 68 5.29 1.09 -2.74
CA LYS A 68 4.16 0.39 -3.37
C LYS A 68 2.94 0.75 -2.55
N ASN A 69 2.16 1.72 -3.03
CA ASN A 69 0.79 1.87 -2.58
C ASN A 69 0.07 0.58 -2.97
N LEU A 70 0.04 -0.39 -2.06
CA LEU A 70 -0.68 -1.65 -2.19
C LEU A 70 -2.18 -1.31 -2.22
N LYS A 71 -2.66 -0.83 -3.36
CA LYS A 71 -4.10 -0.72 -3.60
C LYS A 71 -4.64 -2.15 -3.45
N PRO A 72 -5.66 -2.38 -2.60
CA PRO A 72 -6.20 -3.71 -2.41
C PRO A 72 -6.60 -4.29 -3.77
N LYS A 73 -6.30 -5.57 -3.98
CA LYS A 73 -6.64 -6.25 -5.24
C LYS A 73 -8.15 -6.48 -5.27
N ILE A 74 -8.87 -5.53 -5.83
CA ILE A 74 -10.33 -5.60 -5.97
C ILE A 74 -10.66 -6.68 -7.01
N THR A 75 -11.32 -7.75 -6.58
CA THR A 75 -11.77 -8.84 -7.45
C THR A 75 -13.17 -8.57 -8.00
N LYS A 76 -13.50 -9.14 -9.16
CA LYS A 76 -14.83 -8.98 -9.77
C LYS A 76 -15.96 -9.48 -8.86
N ALA A 77 -15.75 -10.61 -8.18
CA ALA A 77 -16.74 -11.16 -7.25
C ALA A 77 -17.05 -10.21 -6.08
N MET A 78 -16.02 -9.54 -5.54
CA MET A 78 -16.19 -8.53 -4.50
C MET A 78 -17.00 -7.33 -5.01
N VAL A 79 -16.69 -6.85 -6.21
CA VAL A 79 -17.42 -5.76 -6.86
C VAL A 79 -18.89 -6.12 -7.07
N ASP A 80 -19.17 -7.33 -7.55
CA ASP A 80 -20.53 -7.84 -7.75
C ASP A 80 -21.33 -7.90 -6.44
N ALA A 81 -20.70 -8.26 -5.32
CA ALA A 81 -21.33 -8.22 -4.00
C ALA A 81 -21.68 -6.79 -3.57
N HIS A 82 -20.80 -5.82 -3.82
CA HIS A 82 -21.08 -4.41 -3.53
C HIS A 82 -22.19 -3.81 -4.40
N TYR A 83 -22.29 -4.20 -5.68
CA TYR A 83 -23.41 -3.81 -6.53
C TYR A 83 -24.74 -4.32 -5.97
N LYS A 84 -24.78 -5.58 -5.51
CA LYS A 84 -25.96 -6.16 -4.85
C LYS A 84 -26.33 -5.42 -3.57
N ASN A 85 -25.36 -5.02 -2.75
CA ASN A 85 -25.60 -4.23 -1.54
C ASN A 85 -26.25 -2.87 -1.83
N LEU A 86 -25.91 -2.25 -2.97
CA LEU A 86 -26.54 -1.00 -3.44
C LEU A 86 -27.88 -1.23 -4.17
N GLY A 87 -28.28 -2.48 -4.39
CA GLY A 87 -29.48 -2.83 -5.18
C GLY A 87 -29.32 -2.56 -6.66
N LEU A 88 -28.09 -2.60 -7.19
CA LEU A 88 -27.76 -2.37 -8.59
C LEU A 88 -27.33 -3.66 -9.27
N LYS A 89 -27.40 -3.67 -10.61
CA LYS A 89 -26.88 -4.77 -11.42
C LYS A 89 -25.35 -4.65 -11.54
N SER A 90 -24.69 -5.80 -11.56
CA SER A 90 -23.26 -5.89 -11.88
C SER A 90 -22.93 -5.21 -13.21
N GLY A 91 -21.98 -4.28 -13.20
CA GLY A 91 -21.53 -3.58 -14.40
C GLY A 91 -22.34 -2.33 -14.76
N GLU A 92 -23.15 -1.80 -13.85
CA GLU A 92 -23.78 -0.50 -14.01
C GLU A 92 -22.76 0.65 -14.15
N LYS A 93 -23.17 1.74 -14.82
CA LYS A 93 -22.29 2.90 -15.02
C LYS A 93 -22.07 3.66 -13.72
N LEU A 94 -20.92 4.33 -13.59
CA LEU A 94 -20.57 5.16 -12.43
C LEU A 94 -21.66 6.19 -12.09
N ALA A 95 -22.34 6.75 -13.10
CA ALA A 95 -23.45 7.68 -12.91
C ALA A 95 -24.64 7.06 -12.15
N ALA A 96 -25.00 5.81 -12.46
CA ALA A 96 -26.09 5.09 -11.79
C ALA A 96 -25.72 4.78 -10.33
N VAL A 97 -24.47 4.35 -10.10
CA VAL A 97 -23.90 4.08 -8.76
C VAL A 97 -23.96 5.34 -7.89
N ARG A 98 -23.53 6.49 -8.41
CA ARG A 98 -23.61 7.79 -7.73
C ARG A 98 -25.05 8.19 -7.41
N SER A 99 -25.97 7.96 -8.33
CA SER A 99 -27.38 8.28 -8.12
C SER A 99 -27.97 7.46 -6.98
N LYS A 100 -27.75 6.14 -6.96
CA LYS A 100 -28.25 5.27 -5.89
C LYS A 100 -27.60 5.53 -4.55
N TYR A 101 -26.30 5.81 -4.52
CA TYR A 101 -25.62 6.21 -3.29
C TYR A 101 -26.29 7.44 -2.65
N ARG A 102 -26.60 8.49 -3.43
CA ARG A 102 -27.28 9.69 -2.91
C ARG A 102 -28.67 9.40 -2.35
N GLU A 103 -29.45 8.58 -3.05
CA GLU A 103 -30.79 8.17 -2.59
C GLU A 103 -30.72 7.42 -1.25
N LEU A 104 -29.81 6.44 -1.15
CA LEU A 104 -29.62 5.65 0.07
C LEU A 104 -29.03 6.49 1.20
N ALA A 105 -28.12 7.42 0.89
CA ALA A 105 -27.51 8.32 1.86
C ALA A 105 -28.55 9.24 2.51
N LEU A 106 -29.49 9.77 1.74
CA LEU A 106 -30.60 10.58 2.27
C LEU A 106 -31.56 9.76 3.14
N ARG A 107 -31.77 8.49 2.79
CA ARG A 107 -32.65 7.57 3.53
C ARG A 107 -32.05 7.16 4.88
N TYR A 108 -30.77 6.82 4.90
CA TYR A 108 -30.08 6.32 6.11
C TYR A 108 -29.21 7.40 6.78
N HIS A 109 -29.41 8.68 6.48
CA HIS A 109 -28.60 9.77 7.01
C HIS A 109 -28.61 9.77 8.55
N PRO A 110 -27.44 9.91 9.22
CA PRO A 110 -27.36 9.86 10.68
C PRO A 110 -28.18 10.96 11.35
N ASP A 111 -28.32 12.13 10.72
CA ASP A 111 -29.12 13.24 11.28
C ASP A 111 -30.62 12.91 11.39
N LYS A 112 -31.16 12.09 10.48
CA LYS A 112 -32.57 11.68 10.50
C LYS A 112 -32.82 10.40 11.28
N ASN A 113 -31.77 9.62 11.56
CA ASN A 113 -31.84 8.29 12.15
C ASN A 113 -30.90 8.15 13.35
N LYS A 114 -30.85 9.17 14.22
CA LYS A 114 -29.89 9.28 15.34
C LYS A 114 -29.94 8.10 16.32
N ASP A 115 -31.11 7.46 16.46
CA ASP A 115 -31.34 6.38 17.42
C ASP A 115 -31.30 4.97 16.78
N SER A 116 -31.07 4.87 15.47
CA SER A 116 -31.08 3.59 14.76
C SER A 116 -29.67 3.09 14.44
N ARG A 117 -29.22 2.09 15.21
CA ARG A 117 -27.95 1.40 14.96
C ARG A 117 -27.94 0.70 13.59
N ASP A 118 -29.09 0.19 13.15
CA ASP A 118 -29.27 -0.45 11.84
C ASP A 118 -29.05 0.54 10.68
N ALA A 119 -29.54 1.78 10.79
CA ALA A 119 -29.31 2.80 9.76
C ALA A 119 -27.83 3.15 9.61
N THR A 120 -27.10 3.21 10.73
CA THR A 120 -25.66 3.48 10.75
C THR A 120 -24.88 2.35 10.08
N GLU A 121 -25.17 1.09 10.42
CA GLU A 121 -24.52 -0.08 9.84
C GLU A 121 -24.77 -0.18 8.33
N ARG A 122 -26.02 0.07 7.89
CA ARG A 122 -26.36 0.12 6.46
C ARG A 122 -25.61 1.22 5.73
N MET A 123 -25.55 2.43 6.30
CA MET A 123 -24.83 3.55 5.70
C MET A 123 -23.33 3.25 5.53
N GLN A 124 -22.72 2.58 6.51
CA GLN A 124 -21.33 2.14 6.44
C GLN A 124 -21.12 1.17 5.26
N GLY A 125 -21.95 0.12 5.16
CA GLY A 125 -21.88 -0.85 4.06
C GLY A 125 -22.13 -0.22 2.68
N ILE A 126 -23.07 0.73 2.58
CA ILE A 126 -23.34 1.50 1.35
C ILE A 126 -22.13 2.35 0.96
N THR A 127 -21.50 3.02 1.93
CA THR A 127 -20.33 3.88 1.70
C THR A 127 -19.12 3.06 1.28
N GLU A 128 -18.90 1.90 1.90
CA GLU A 128 -17.84 0.98 1.50
C GLU A 128 -18.06 0.45 0.08
N ALA A 129 -19.28 -0.02 -0.22
CA ALA A 129 -19.65 -0.49 -1.55
C ALA A 129 -19.40 0.56 -2.63
N TYR A 130 -19.82 1.80 -2.38
CA TYR A 130 -19.60 2.92 -3.29
C TYR A 130 -18.11 3.16 -3.57
N LYS A 131 -17.27 3.19 -2.53
CA LYS A 131 -15.81 3.41 -2.66
C LYS A 131 -15.14 2.32 -3.50
N VAL A 132 -15.46 1.05 -3.24
CA VAL A 132 -14.87 -0.09 -3.96
C VAL A 132 -15.27 -0.07 -5.43
N ILE A 133 -16.55 0.17 -5.73
CA ILE A 133 -17.05 0.24 -7.10
C ILE A 133 -16.42 1.41 -7.87
N CYS A 134 -16.32 2.60 -7.28
CA CYS A 134 -15.68 3.75 -7.92
C CYS A 134 -14.22 3.46 -8.26
N THR A 135 -13.46 2.94 -7.28
CA THR A 135 -12.04 2.58 -7.47
C THR A 135 -11.87 1.56 -8.60
N HIS A 136 -12.76 0.56 -8.67
CA HIS A 136 -12.74 -0.45 -9.72
C HIS A 136 -13.01 0.13 -11.10
N LEU A 137 -14.04 0.99 -11.24
CA LEU A 137 -14.43 1.62 -12.50
C LEU A 137 -13.35 2.58 -13.01
N GLU A 138 -12.81 3.45 -12.14
CA GLU A 138 -11.72 4.37 -12.49
C GLU A 138 -10.46 3.62 -12.93
N SER A 139 -10.12 2.52 -12.25
CA SER A 139 -8.99 1.67 -12.63
C SER A 139 -9.24 0.89 -13.93
N ALA A 140 -10.49 0.66 -14.31
CA ALA A 140 -10.86 0.04 -15.58
C ALA A 140 -10.76 1.06 -16.73
N GLU A 141 -11.26 2.28 -16.54
CA GLU A 141 -11.15 3.38 -17.50
C GLU A 141 -9.68 3.71 -17.81
N ALA A 142 -8.82 3.77 -16.78
CA ALA A 142 -7.39 4.04 -16.94
C ALA A 142 -6.60 2.97 -17.72
N LYS A 143 -7.16 1.78 -17.93
CA LYS A 143 -6.52 0.71 -18.75
C LYS A 143 -6.96 0.72 -20.21
N VAL A 144 -8.04 1.44 -20.51
CA VAL A 144 -8.63 1.53 -21.85
C VAL A 144 -8.15 2.79 -22.58
N ALA A 145 -7.72 3.81 -21.83
CA ALA A 145 -7.01 4.98 -22.34
C ALA A 145 -5.53 4.67 -22.61
#